data_AF-A0A8J2MC46-F1
#
_entry.id   AF-A0A8J2MC46-F1
#
_cell.length_a   1.000
_cell.length_b   1.000
_cell.length_c   1.000
_cell.angle_alpha   90.00
_cell.angle_beta   90.00
_cell.angle_gamma   90.00
#
_symmetry.space_group_name_H-M   'P 1'
#
loop_
_entity.id
_entity.type
_entity.pdbx_description
1 polymer ?
#
loop_
_entity_poly.entity_id
_entity_poly.type
_entity_poly.pdbx_seq_one_letter_code
_entity_poly.pdbx_strand_id
1 'polypeptide(L)'
;MFCGDRNVLDFQERVEELVVSYGYSKDRLLQCVPLLLKDKLLLWYRNNKRDWANWDEFALDLKKFYLPSGAEIELEEQIQNRVQGSNELAKEYITNLQTLIRRFDKMSTDAQLTRLYHNLRPEYKRYIKKNEFTKVAELTKLTGDYEQMIAQEKSKPPNMKPAKTMNPLIINEYNAKTHCWRCGQQGHHRNQCENKLVIFCSRCGTLGKS
;
A
#
# COMPACT_ATOMS: atom_id res chain seq x y z
N MET A 1 -24.78 19.68 -8.40
CA MET A 1 -24.57 21.10 -8.70
C MET A 1 -23.52 21.65 -7.76
N PHE A 2 -22.58 22.41 -8.30
CA PHE A 2 -21.37 22.90 -7.65
C PHE A 2 -21.54 24.38 -7.25
N CYS A 3 -21.24 24.71 -6.00
CA CYS A 3 -21.35 26.06 -5.45
C CYS A 3 -20.01 26.62 -4.92
N GLY A 4 -18.88 25.93 -5.18
CA GLY A 4 -17.52 26.40 -4.85
C GLY A 4 -16.97 25.95 -3.49
N ASP A 5 -17.73 25.14 -2.75
CA ASP A 5 -17.38 24.55 -1.45
C ASP A 5 -16.54 23.26 -1.57
N ARG A 6 -16.65 22.58 -2.72
CA ARG A 6 -15.86 21.39 -3.07
C ARG A 6 -14.62 21.78 -3.86
N ASN A 7 -13.58 20.94 -3.81
CA ASN A 7 -12.35 21.14 -4.59
C ASN A 7 -12.69 21.27 -6.07
N VAL A 8 -12.35 22.40 -6.69
CA VAL A 8 -12.63 22.70 -8.11
C VAL A 8 -12.05 21.64 -9.05
N LEU A 9 -10.93 21.03 -8.67
CA LEU A 9 -10.29 19.95 -9.41
C LEU A 9 -11.16 18.69 -9.41
N ASP A 10 -11.72 18.31 -8.26
CA ASP A 10 -12.62 17.15 -8.16
C ASP A 10 -13.93 17.38 -8.93
N PHE A 11 -14.43 18.62 -8.94
CA PHE A 11 -15.59 18.97 -9.77
C PHE A 11 -15.30 18.80 -11.26
N GLN A 12 -14.18 19.34 -11.75
CA GLN A 12 -13.81 19.24 -13.16
C GLN A 12 -13.64 17.78 -13.57
N GLU A 13 -12.88 17.00 -12.79
CA GLU A 13 -12.67 15.57 -13.03
C GLU A 13 -14.00 14.83 -13.12
N ARG A 14 -14.91 15.08 -12.18
CA ARG A 14 -16.21 14.43 -12.16
C ARG A 14 -17.06 14.76 -13.39
N VAL A 15 -17.01 16.00 -13.86
CA VAL A 15 -17.76 16.43 -15.05
C VAL A 15 -17.20 15.75 -16.30
N GLU A 16 -15.88 15.68 -16.43
CA GLU A 16 -15.23 15.03 -17.57
C GLU A 16 -15.48 13.52 -17.60
N GLU A 17 -15.43 12.84 -16.45
CA GLU A 17 -15.82 11.43 -16.31
C GLU A 17 -17.26 11.17 -16.78
N LEU A 18 -18.20 12.04 -16.37
CA LEU A 18 -19.60 11.90 -16.74
C LEU A 18 -19.77 12.00 -18.26
N VAL A 19 -19.14 12.98 -18.90
CA VAL A 19 -19.23 13.20 -20.35
C VAL A 19 -18.73 11.98 -21.11
N VAL A 20 -17.59 11.44 -20.71
CA VAL A 20 -17.03 10.21 -21.29
C VAL A 20 -17.99 9.03 -21.08
N SER A 21 -18.55 8.87 -19.87
CA SER A 21 -19.44 7.74 -19.56
C SER A 21 -20.75 7.73 -20.37
N TYR A 22 -21.27 8.91 -20.73
CA TYR A 22 -22.46 9.03 -21.56
C TYR A 22 -22.16 9.05 -23.07
N GLY A 23 -20.89 8.95 -23.47
CA GLY A 23 -20.48 9.00 -24.89
C GLY A 23 -20.65 10.36 -25.54
N TYR A 24 -20.68 11.45 -24.75
CA TYR A 24 -20.79 12.80 -25.28
C TYR A 24 -19.42 13.38 -25.61
N SER A 25 -19.36 14.22 -26.65
CA SER A 25 -18.16 15.04 -26.92
C SER A 25 -18.07 16.19 -25.92
N LYS A 26 -16.83 16.56 -25.54
CA LYS A 26 -16.54 17.76 -24.75
C LYS A 26 -17.05 19.05 -25.43
N ASP A 27 -17.30 19.04 -26.74
CA ASP A 27 -17.77 20.21 -27.49
C ASP A 27 -19.12 20.77 -26.99
N ARG A 28 -19.94 19.95 -26.32
CA ARG A 28 -21.23 20.37 -25.77
C ARG A 28 -21.18 20.75 -24.30
N LEU A 29 -20.06 20.50 -23.60
CA LEU A 29 -19.95 20.73 -22.16
C LEU A 29 -20.24 22.18 -21.79
N LEU A 30 -19.70 23.13 -22.55
CA LEU A 30 -19.85 24.56 -22.27
C LEU A 30 -21.32 25.01 -22.27
N GLN A 31 -22.17 24.35 -23.07
CA GLN A 31 -23.61 24.61 -23.13
C GLN A 31 -24.35 24.06 -21.91
N CYS A 32 -23.83 23.00 -21.29
CA CYS A 32 -24.38 22.36 -20.10
C CYS A 32 -23.90 23.02 -18.80
N VAL A 33 -22.83 23.83 -18.83
CA VAL A 33 -22.29 24.52 -17.64
C VAL A 33 -23.34 25.23 -16.78
N PRO A 34 -24.30 26.01 -17.33
CA PRO A 34 -25.33 26.66 -16.53
C PRO A 34 -26.16 25.70 -15.66
N LEU A 35 -26.28 24.43 -16.06
CA LEU A 35 -27.01 23.39 -15.33
C LEU A 35 -26.18 22.78 -14.18
N LEU A 36 -24.86 22.91 -14.25
CA LEU A 36 -23.92 22.33 -13.29
C LEU A 36 -23.58 23.29 -12.14
N LEU A 37 -23.69 24.60 -12.40
CA LEU A 37 -23.32 25.67 -11.47
C LEU A 37 -24.50 26.19 -10.65
N LYS A 38 -24.22 26.77 -9.49
CA LYS A 38 -25.20 27.47 -8.65
C LYS A 38 -24.67 28.81 -8.14
N ASP A 39 -25.59 29.64 -7.67
CA ASP A 39 -25.33 30.85 -6.87
C ASP A 39 -24.33 31.82 -7.53
N LYS A 40 -23.33 32.29 -6.77
CA LYS A 40 -22.32 33.25 -7.20
C LYS A 40 -21.54 32.76 -8.42
N LEU A 41 -21.32 31.45 -8.52
CA LEU A 41 -20.56 30.87 -9.61
C LEU A 41 -21.34 30.88 -10.93
N LEU A 42 -22.65 30.64 -10.87
CA LEU A 42 -23.51 30.78 -12.03
C LEU A 42 -23.57 32.24 -12.52
N LEU A 43 -23.58 33.21 -11.59
CA LEU A 43 -23.50 34.63 -11.95
C LEU A 43 -22.17 34.98 -12.62
N TRP A 44 -21.05 34.51 -12.04
CA TRP A 44 -19.72 34.67 -12.64
C TRP A 44 -19.66 34.07 -14.05
N TYR A 45 -20.19 32.86 -14.25
CA TYR A 45 -20.27 32.26 -15.59
C TYR A 45 -21.07 33.14 -16.57
N ARG A 46 -22.23 33.65 -16.17
CA ARG A 46 -23.08 34.47 -17.05
C ARG A 46 -22.38 35.74 -17.52
N ASN A 47 -21.57 36.35 -16.67
CA ASN A 47 -20.84 37.58 -16.98
C ASN A 47 -19.67 37.36 -17.95
N ASN A 48 -19.01 36.21 -17.87
CA ASN A 48 -17.79 35.91 -18.64
C ASN A 48 -18.04 34.87 -19.76
N LYS A 49 -19.29 34.43 -19.98
CA LYS A 49 -19.64 33.36 -20.96
C LYS A 49 -19.08 33.59 -22.37
N ARG A 50 -18.94 34.85 -22.78
CA ARG A 50 -18.47 35.22 -24.13
C ARG A 50 -16.94 35.07 -24.29
N ASP A 51 -16.23 34.89 -23.19
CA ASP A 51 -14.77 34.84 -23.16
C ASP A 51 -14.22 33.44 -23.46
N TRP A 52 -15.10 32.42 -23.49
CA TRP A 52 -14.72 31.03 -23.70
C TRP A 52 -15.38 30.44 -24.95
N ALA A 53 -14.56 29.85 -25.83
CA ALA A 53 -15.00 29.14 -27.02
C ALA A 53 -15.27 27.65 -26.76
N ASN A 54 -14.61 27.06 -25.76
CA ASN A 54 -14.66 25.64 -25.45
C ASN A 54 -14.61 25.36 -23.94
N TRP A 55 -14.75 24.08 -23.56
CA TRP A 55 -14.70 23.64 -22.17
C TRP A 55 -13.34 23.91 -21.51
N ASP A 56 -12.25 23.71 -22.25
CA ASP A 56 -10.90 23.78 -21.68
C ASP A 56 -10.54 25.22 -21.28
N GLU A 57 -10.93 26.22 -22.08
CA GLU A 57 -10.80 27.64 -21.74
C GLU A 57 -11.60 28.01 -20.47
N PHE A 58 -12.86 27.58 -20.40
CA PHE A 58 -13.68 27.77 -19.21
C PHE A 58 -13.06 27.09 -17.98
N ALA A 59 -12.59 25.85 -18.12
CA ALA A 59 -12.00 25.08 -17.03
C ALA A 59 -10.70 25.72 -16.51
N LEU A 60 -9.87 26.26 -17.41
CA LEU A 60 -8.67 27.01 -17.05
C LEU A 60 -9.01 28.25 -16.22
N ASP A 61 -9.98 29.04 -16.63
CA ASP A 61 -10.37 30.24 -15.87
C ASP A 61 -11.13 29.91 -14.58
N LEU A 62 -11.90 28.82 -14.58
CA LEU A 62 -12.53 28.31 -13.36
C LEU A 62 -11.48 27.89 -12.33
N LYS A 63 -10.39 27.22 -12.76
CA LYS A 63 -9.24 26.90 -11.90
C LYS A 63 -8.62 28.19 -11.34
N LYS A 64 -8.33 29.19 -12.17
CA LYS A 64 -7.76 30.47 -11.72
C LYS A 64 -8.68 31.22 -10.75
N PHE A 65 -9.99 31.12 -10.94
CA PHE A 65 -10.97 31.81 -10.10
C PHE A 65 -11.03 31.22 -8.68
N TYR A 66 -10.85 29.90 -8.54
CA TYR A 66 -10.94 29.21 -7.25
C TYR A 66 -9.61 28.89 -6.59
N LEU A 67 -8.55 28.69 -7.37
CA LEU A 67 -7.23 28.35 -6.85
C LEU A 67 -6.45 29.63 -6.55
N PRO A 68 -5.90 29.78 -5.33
CA PRO A 68 -5.07 30.93 -5.01
C PRO A 68 -3.81 30.97 -5.88
N SER A 69 -3.29 32.18 -6.07
CA SER A 69 -1.96 32.39 -6.67
C SER A 69 -0.92 31.69 -5.81
N GLY A 70 -0.37 30.56 -6.30
CA GLY A 70 0.55 29.71 -5.55
C GLY A 70 0.08 28.26 -5.35
N ALA A 71 -1.19 27.94 -5.59
CA ALA A 71 -1.71 26.57 -5.43
C ALA A 71 -0.94 25.53 -6.26
N GLU A 72 -0.44 25.93 -7.43
CA GLU A 72 0.40 25.08 -8.26
C GLU A 72 1.75 24.77 -7.61
N ILE A 73 2.39 25.78 -7.01
CA ILE A 73 3.66 25.65 -6.29
C ILE A 73 3.45 24.73 -5.08
N GLU A 74 2.37 24.94 -4.33
CA GLU A 74 2.01 24.08 -3.19
C GLU A 74 1.78 22.63 -3.61
N LEU A 75 1.10 22.39 -4.75
CA LEU A 75 0.90 21.04 -5.28
C LEU A 75 2.23 20.40 -5.70
N GLU A 76 3.12 21.16 -6.34
CA GLU A 76 4.44 20.68 -6.70
C GLU A 76 5.25 20.29 -5.45
N GLU A 77 5.28 21.16 -4.43
CA GLU A 77 5.94 20.88 -3.15
C GLU A 77 5.35 19.65 -2.47
N GLN A 78 4.03 19.48 -2.48
CA GLN A 78 3.37 18.28 -1.97
C GLN A 78 3.82 17.03 -2.71
N ILE A 79 3.91 17.06 -4.05
CA ILE A 79 4.42 15.94 -4.86
C ILE A 79 5.87 15.62 -4.50
N GLN A 80 6.71 16.65 -4.37
CA GLN A 80 8.13 16.48 -4.05
C GLN A 80 8.31 15.86 -2.66
N ASN A 81 7.57 16.35 -1.66
CA ASN A 81 7.69 15.95 -0.25
C ASN A 81 6.92 14.67 0.09
N ARG A 82 6.06 14.18 -0.81
CA ARG A 82 5.29 12.96 -0.58
C ARG A 82 6.17 11.72 -0.72
N VAL A 83 6.71 11.26 0.40
CA VAL A 83 7.46 10.00 0.54
C VAL A 83 6.59 8.89 1.13
N GLN A 84 6.93 7.64 0.84
CA GLN A 84 6.22 6.48 1.42
C GLN A 84 6.45 6.40 2.94
N GLY A 85 5.36 6.29 3.70
CA GLY A 85 5.41 6.14 5.17
C GLY A 85 5.97 4.80 5.64
N SER A 86 6.45 4.74 6.90
CA SER A 86 7.07 3.53 7.49
C SER A 86 6.13 2.32 7.58
N ASN A 87 4.82 2.55 7.72
CA ASN A 87 3.79 1.52 7.78
C ASN A 87 2.84 1.56 6.58
N GLU A 88 3.17 2.34 5.56
CA GLU A 88 2.32 2.52 4.39
C GLU A 88 2.65 1.47 3.32
N LEU A 89 1.60 0.79 2.83
CA LEU A 89 1.73 -0.14 1.72
C LEU A 89 2.09 0.61 0.43
N ALA A 90 2.93 0.02 -0.40
CA ALA A 90 3.39 0.65 -1.63
C ALA A 90 2.23 1.04 -2.56
N LYS A 91 1.20 0.19 -2.67
CA LYS A 91 -0.01 0.49 -3.47
C LYS A 91 -0.75 1.75 -2.99
N GLU A 92 -0.83 1.98 -1.69
CA GLU A 92 -1.52 3.13 -1.10
C GLU A 92 -0.72 4.40 -1.36
N TYR A 93 0.58 4.33 -1.11
CA TYR A 93 1.53 5.39 -1.45
C TYR A 93 1.46 5.77 -2.95
N ILE A 94 1.56 4.78 -3.84
CA ILE A 94 1.53 4.98 -5.30
C ILE A 94 0.23 5.67 -5.71
N THR A 95 -0.93 5.17 -5.23
CA THR A 95 -2.25 5.74 -5.53
C THR A 95 -2.36 7.19 -5.07
N ASN A 96 -1.90 7.48 -3.86
CA ASN A 96 -1.92 8.82 -3.29
C ASN A 96 -1.03 9.79 -4.07
N LEU A 97 0.19 9.37 -4.44
CA LEU A 97 1.09 10.23 -5.22
C LEU A 97 0.60 10.43 -6.66
N GLN A 98 0.05 9.39 -7.29
CA GLN A 98 -0.60 9.53 -8.61
C GLN A 98 -1.76 10.51 -8.58
N THR A 99 -2.51 10.58 -7.47
CA THR A 99 -3.59 11.54 -7.30
C THR A 99 -3.07 12.98 -7.31
N LEU A 100 -1.99 13.26 -6.58
CA LEU A 100 -1.34 14.58 -6.57
C LEU A 100 -0.79 14.94 -7.95
N ILE A 101 -0.07 14.02 -8.58
CA ILE A 101 0.52 14.18 -9.91
C ILE A 101 -0.55 14.48 -10.97
N ARG A 102 -1.66 13.73 -10.95
CA ARG A 102 -2.78 13.92 -11.89
C ARG A 102 -3.41 15.30 -11.72
N ARG A 103 -3.54 15.80 -10.49
CA ARG A 103 -4.05 17.16 -10.20
C ARG A 103 -3.10 18.26 -10.66
N PHE A 104 -1.79 18.00 -10.66
CA PHE A 104 -0.78 18.94 -11.16
C PHE A 104 -0.74 19.02 -12.69
N ASP A 105 -1.06 17.93 -13.41
CA ASP A 105 -1.28 17.86 -14.87
C ASP A 105 -0.09 18.30 -15.77
N LYS A 106 1.03 18.73 -15.21
CA LYS A 106 2.22 19.20 -15.95
C LYS A 106 3.38 18.20 -15.98
N MET A 107 3.27 17.08 -15.28
CA MET A 107 4.37 16.12 -15.15
C MET A 107 4.34 15.05 -16.25
N SER A 108 5.45 14.86 -16.96
CA SER A 108 5.59 13.83 -17.99
C SER A 108 5.59 12.41 -17.40
N THR A 109 5.13 11.41 -18.14
CA THR A 109 5.04 10.01 -17.66
C THR A 109 6.36 9.48 -17.09
N ASP A 110 7.50 9.82 -17.69
CA ASP A 110 8.81 9.42 -17.17
C ASP A 110 9.17 10.14 -15.85
N ALA A 111 8.89 11.44 -15.75
CA ALA A 111 9.08 12.18 -14.52
C ALA A 111 8.18 11.66 -13.39
N GLN A 112 6.93 11.27 -13.71
CA GLN A 112 6.01 10.64 -12.77
C GLN A 112 6.59 9.33 -12.23
N LEU A 113 7.06 8.47 -13.12
CA LEU A 113 7.62 7.17 -12.77
C LEU A 113 8.91 7.31 -11.95
N THR A 114 9.75 8.28 -12.33
CA THR A 114 10.96 8.63 -11.59
C THR A 114 10.63 9.15 -10.21
N ARG A 115 9.64 10.03 -10.06
CA ARG A 115 9.18 10.56 -8.76
C ARG A 115 8.63 9.44 -7.87
N LEU A 116 7.76 8.59 -8.41
CA LEU A 116 7.18 7.43 -7.70
C LEU A 116 8.28 6.54 -7.13
N TYR A 117 9.26 6.15 -7.97
CA TYR A 117 10.37 5.31 -7.53
C TYR A 117 11.32 6.04 -6.57
N HIS A 118 11.63 7.31 -6.83
CA HIS A 118 12.52 8.11 -5.98
C HIS A 118 11.96 8.26 -4.55
N ASN A 119 10.65 8.45 -4.40
CA ASN A 119 10.03 8.67 -3.10
C ASN A 119 9.58 7.37 -2.39
N LEU A 120 9.82 6.19 -3.00
CA LEU A 120 9.71 4.89 -2.33
C LEU A 120 10.76 4.74 -1.23
N ARG A 121 10.43 3.93 -0.22
CA ARG A 121 11.36 3.62 0.85
C ARG A 121 12.60 2.86 0.33
N PRO A 122 13.76 3.03 0.99
CA PRO A 122 15.00 2.39 0.57
C PRO A 122 14.94 0.86 0.52
N GLU A 123 14.12 0.19 1.34
CA GLU A 123 14.07 -1.28 1.35
C GLU A 123 13.53 -1.85 0.03
N TYR A 124 12.54 -1.18 -0.56
CA TYR A 124 12.00 -1.53 -1.88
C TYR A 124 13.05 -1.37 -2.97
N LYS A 125 13.84 -0.29 -2.93
CA LYS A 125 14.92 0.01 -3.91
C LYS A 125 16.07 -1.00 -3.87
N ARG A 126 16.22 -1.75 -2.77
CA ARG A 126 17.20 -2.85 -2.71
C ARG A 126 16.76 -4.01 -3.59
N TYR A 127 15.46 -4.30 -3.58
CA TYR A 127 14.83 -5.37 -4.35
C TYR A 127 14.58 -4.97 -5.81
N ILE A 128 14.01 -3.79 -6.04
CA ILE A 128 13.58 -3.31 -7.35
C ILE A 128 14.66 -2.42 -7.97
N LYS A 129 15.06 -2.68 -9.21
CA LYS A 129 15.97 -1.83 -9.99
C LYS A 129 15.19 -0.95 -10.96
N LYS A 130 15.70 0.27 -11.20
CA LYS A 130 15.02 1.28 -12.05
C LYS A 130 14.80 0.81 -13.50
N ASN A 131 15.62 -0.10 -14.02
CA ASN A 131 15.52 -0.64 -15.37
C ASN A 131 14.52 -1.82 -15.49
N GLU A 132 13.94 -2.31 -14.39
CA GLU A 132 12.97 -3.41 -14.41
C GLU A 132 11.55 -2.96 -14.76
N PHE A 133 11.31 -1.65 -14.87
CA PHE A 133 9.99 -1.10 -15.11
C PHE A 133 10.03 0.17 -15.95
N THR A 134 9.04 0.30 -16.84
CA THR A 134 8.78 1.46 -17.70
C THR A 134 7.37 2.02 -17.48
N LYS A 135 6.52 1.30 -16.75
CA LYS A 135 5.14 1.69 -16.45
C LYS A 135 4.86 1.62 -14.96
N VAL A 136 3.90 2.43 -14.49
CA VAL A 136 3.47 2.43 -13.09
C VAL A 136 2.88 1.09 -12.67
N ALA A 137 2.19 0.39 -13.58
CA ALA A 137 1.63 -0.94 -13.32
C ALA A 137 2.72 -1.97 -12.98
N GLU A 138 3.87 -1.91 -13.66
CA GLU A 138 5.01 -2.80 -13.42
C GLU A 138 5.64 -2.51 -12.05
N LEU A 139 5.83 -1.23 -11.71
CA LEU A 139 6.31 -0.82 -10.39
C LEU A 139 5.36 -1.28 -9.27
N THR A 140 4.05 -1.15 -9.48
CA THR A 140 3.03 -1.58 -8.52
C THR A 140 3.08 -3.09 -8.29
N LYS A 141 3.27 -3.87 -9.36
CA LYS A 141 3.46 -5.32 -9.27
C LYS A 141 4.72 -5.67 -8.47
N LEU A 142 5.88 -5.11 -8.84
CA LEU A 142 7.17 -5.41 -8.21
C LEU A 142 7.17 -5.07 -6.72
N THR A 143 6.53 -3.96 -6.33
CA THR A 143 6.38 -3.59 -4.92
C THR A 143 5.47 -4.54 -4.15
N GLY A 144 4.38 -5.02 -4.77
CA GLY A 144 3.51 -6.04 -4.18
C GLY A 144 4.20 -7.40 -4.01
N ASP A 145 4.99 -7.83 -5.00
CA ASP A 145 5.77 -9.08 -4.94
C ASP A 145 6.78 -9.03 -3.76
N TYR A 146 7.44 -7.87 -3.57
CA TYR A 146 8.32 -7.64 -2.43
C TYR A 146 7.59 -7.72 -1.08
N GLU A 147 6.44 -7.06 -0.95
CA GLU A 147 5.64 -7.11 0.28
C GLU A 147 5.19 -8.54 0.61
N GLN A 148 4.79 -9.32 -0.40
CA GLN A 148 4.41 -10.72 -0.25
C GLN A 148 5.59 -11.58 0.21
N MET A 149 6.78 -11.38 -0.36
CA MET A 149 8.00 -12.07 0.07
C MET A 149 8.30 -11.82 1.55
N ILE A 150 8.26 -10.56 2.00
CA ILE A 150 8.49 -10.20 3.40
C ILE A 150 7.41 -10.80 4.33
N ALA A 151 6.15 -10.82 3.89
CA ALA A 151 5.06 -11.45 4.66
C ALA A 151 5.28 -12.96 4.82
N GLN A 152 5.73 -13.65 3.77
CA GLN A 152 6.07 -15.07 3.81
C GLN A 152 7.22 -15.34 4.77
N GLU A 153 8.29 -14.54 4.74
CA GLU A 153 9.42 -14.66 5.66
C GLU A 153 8.99 -14.53 7.13
N LYS A 154 8.13 -13.55 7.44
CA LYS A 154 7.60 -13.35 8.80
C LYS A 154 6.67 -14.48 9.26
N SER A 155 5.97 -15.13 8.32
CA SER A 155 5.03 -16.22 8.62
C SER A 155 5.70 -17.57 8.86
N LYS A 156 6.97 -17.75 8.46
CA LYS A 156 7.69 -19.01 8.71
C LYS A 156 7.92 -19.15 10.23
N PRO A 157 7.44 -20.24 10.87
CA PRO A 157 7.75 -20.46 12.27
C PRO A 157 9.27 -20.49 12.45
N PRO A 158 9.79 -19.99 13.59
CA PRO A 158 11.22 -20.09 13.87
C PRO A 158 11.63 -21.55 13.69
N ASN A 159 12.71 -21.76 12.94
CA ASN A 159 13.24 -23.07 12.57
C ASN A 159 13.48 -23.89 13.84
N MET A 160 12.44 -24.59 14.33
CA MET A 160 12.56 -25.47 15.48
C MET A 160 13.46 -26.60 14.99
N LYS A 161 14.68 -26.64 15.52
CA LYS A 161 15.62 -27.75 15.26
C LYS A 161 14.84 -29.06 15.32
N PRO A 162 14.98 -29.96 14.33
CA PRO A 162 14.26 -31.23 14.36
C PRO A 162 14.58 -31.92 15.69
N ALA A 163 13.57 -32.08 16.53
CA ALA A 163 13.70 -32.86 17.75
C ALA A 163 14.14 -34.27 17.31
N LYS A 164 15.30 -34.72 17.79
CA LYS A 164 15.83 -36.05 17.49
C LYS A 164 14.76 -37.09 17.80
N THR A 165 14.15 -37.68 16.77
CA THR A 165 13.31 -38.86 16.91
C THR A 165 14.22 -39.99 17.36
N MET A 166 14.03 -40.48 18.58
CA MET A 166 14.70 -41.71 19.02
C MET A 166 13.68 -42.69 19.59
N ASN A 167 14.02 -43.97 19.37
CA ASN A 167 13.25 -45.18 19.63
C ASN A 167 12.54 -45.19 20.99
N PRO A 168 11.35 -45.81 21.09
CA PRO A 168 10.65 -45.97 22.36
C PRO A 168 11.57 -46.66 23.37
N LEU A 169 11.92 -45.92 24.43
CA LEU A 169 12.69 -46.45 25.55
C LEU A 169 11.80 -47.44 26.30
N ILE A 170 12.18 -48.72 26.30
CA ILE A 170 11.70 -49.69 27.28
C ILE A 170 12.45 -49.37 28.58
N ILE A 171 11.83 -48.59 29.47
CA ILE A 171 12.36 -48.31 30.80
C ILE A 171 11.84 -49.42 31.71
N ASN A 172 12.67 -50.43 32.02
CA ASN A 172 12.26 -51.50 32.95
C ASN A 172 12.25 -51.01 34.41
N GLU A 173 13.19 -50.13 34.80
CA GLU A 173 13.26 -49.55 36.15
C GLU A 173 13.76 -48.09 36.08
N TYR A 174 12.88 -47.14 36.38
CA TYR A 174 13.26 -45.73 36.47
C TYR A 174 13.98 -45.45 37.79
N ASN A 175 15.18 -44.86 37.73
CA ASN A 175 15.90 -44.38 38.91
C ASN A 175 16.09 -42.86 38.85
N ALA A 176 15.46 -42.13 39.77
CA ALA A 176 15.47 -40.66 39.81
C ALA A 176 16.87 -40.03 39.97
N LYS A 177 17.86 -40.79 40.47
CA LYS A 177 19.25 -40.30 40.61
C LYS A 177 20.01 -40.33 39.28
N THR A 178 19.67 -41.27 38.40
CA THR A 178 20.45 -41.53 37.17
C THR A 178 19.67 -41.25 35.89
N HIS A 179 18.34 -41.22 35.94
CA HIS A 179 17.47 -41.06 34.77
C HIS A 179 16.75 -39.70 34.75
N CYS A 180 16.74 -39.07 33.58
CA CYS A 180 16.06 -37.82 33.32
C CYS A 180 14.53 -37.96 33.44
N TRP A 181 13.88 -37.15 34.28
CA TRP A 181 12.41 -37.17 34.43
C TRP A 181 11.65 -36.68 33.19
N ARG A 182 12.33 -36.01 32.25
CA ARG A 182 11.71 -35.50 31.01
C ARG A 182 11.64 -36.57 29.91
N CYS A 183 12.68 -37.39 29.77
CA CYS A 183 12.81 -38.32 28.64
C CYS A 183 13.15 -39.76 29.03
N GLY A 184 13.44 -40.04 30.30
CA GLY A 184 13.75 -41.37 30.80
C GLY A 184 15.17 -41.89 30.50
N GLN A 185 16.06 -41.09 29.91
CA GLN A 185 17.44 -41.49 29.60
C GLN A 185 18.41 -41.20 30.75
N GLN A 186 19.51 -41.96 30.82
CA GLN A 186 20.59 -41.70 31.76
C GLN A 186 21.58 -40.64 31.25
N GLY A 187 22.39 -40.09 32.16
CA GLY A 187 23.52 -39.22 31.80
C GLY A 187 23.22 -37.72 31.74
N HIS A 188 21.98 -37.30 32.00
CA HIS A 188 21.63 -35.88 32.16
C HIS A 188 20.40 -35.70 33.07
N HIS A 189 20.23 -34.50 33.62
CA HIS A 189 19.03 -34.13 34.39
C HIS A 189 18.04 -33.33 33.55
N ARG A 190 16.79 -33.19 34.02
CA ARG A 190 15.69 -32.47 33.34
C ARG A 190 16.11 -31.08 32.83
N ASN A 191 16.92 -30.37 33.59
CA ASN A 191 17.35 -29.01 33.30
C ASN A 191 18.33 -28.92 32.11
N GLN A 192 18.98 -30.05 31.78
CA GLN A 192 19.93 -30.19 30.68
C GLN A 192 19.33 -31.03 29.52
N CYS A 193 18.02 -31.29 29.56
CA CYS A 193 17.37 -32.18 28.62
C CYS A 193 16.76 -31.41 27.45
N GLU A 194 17.26 -31.65 26.24
CA GLU A 194 16.69 -31.12 24.98
C GLU A 194 15.65 -32.06 24.34
N ASN A 195 15.45 -33.25 24.90
CA ASN A 195 14.57 -34.28 24.34
C ASN A 195 13.07 -33.95 24.54
N LYS A 196 12.21 -34.53 23.69
CA LYS A 196 10.75 -34.46 23.87
C LYS A 196 10.32 -35.09 25.20
N LEU A 197 9.26 -34.53 25.80
CA LEU A 197 8.66 -35.08 27.01
C LEU A 197 8.07 -36.47 26.70
N VAL A 198 8.44 -37.46 27.49
CA VAL A 198 7.86 -38.80 27.45
C VAL A 198 7.09 -39.02 28.74
N ILE A 199 5.82 -39.43 28.65
CA ILE A 199 5.02 -39.79 29.82
C ILE A 199 5.36 -41.23 30.19
N PHE A 200 5.82 -41.46 31.42
CA PHE A 200 6.09 -42.79 31.95
C PHE A 200 5.84 -42.84 33.47
N CYS A 201 5.57 -44.04 33.98
CA CYS A 201 5.40 -44.25 35.42
C CYS A 201 6.76 -44.28 36.12
N SER A 202 6.97 -43.42 37.13
CA SER A 202 8.21 -43.41 37.92
C SER A 202 8.41 -44.66 38.78
N ARG A 203 7.36 -45.48 38.98
CA ARG A 203 7.38 -46.69 39.82
C ARG A 203 7.66 -47.97 39.04
N CYS A 204 7.15 -48.09 37.81
CA CYS A 204 7.29 -49.30 36.98
C CYS A 204 7.90 -49.04 35.60
N GLY A 205 8.28 -47.80 35.27
CA GLY A 205 8.94 -47.45 34.00
C GLY A 205 8.06 -47.55 32.75
N THR A 206 6.84 -48.10 32.85
CA THR A 206 5.93 -48.25 31.71
C THR A 206 5.53 -46.90 31.13
N LEU A 207 5.61 -46.78 29.80
CA LEU A 207 5.16 -45.61 29.06
C LEU A 207 3.65 -45.41 29.25
N GLY A 208 3.25 -44.21 29.64
CA GLY A 208 1.85 -43.82 29.65
C GLY A 208 1.39 -43.60 28.20
N LYS A 209 0.18 -44.07 27.87
CA LYS A 209 -0.43 -43.70 26.58
C LYS A 209 -0.77 -42.22 26.61
N SER A 210 -0.27 -41.46 25.64
CA SER A 210 -0.71 -40.09 25.35
C SER A 210 -2.14 -40.06 24.87
#